data_AF-A0A5T9C376-F1
#
_entry.id   AF-A0A5T9C376-F1
#
_cell.length_a   1.000
_cell.length_b   1.000
_cell.length_c   1.000
_cell.angle_alpha   90.00
_cell.angle_beta   90.00
_cell.angle_gamma   90.00
#
_symmetry.space_group_name_H-M   'P 1'
#
loop_
_entity.id
_entity.type
_entity.pdbx_description
1 polymer ?
#
loop_
_entity_poly.entity_id
_entity_poly.type
_entity_poly.pdbx_seq_one_letter_code
_entity_poly.pdbx_strand_id
1 'polypeptide(L)'
;MIPPLNRYVPALSKNELAKTVTNRDIQFTSFNGKDYPLCFLDEKTPLLFQWFERNPARFGKNDIPIINTEKNPYLNNIIKAATIEKERLIGIFVDGDFFPG
;
A
#
# COMPACT_ATOMS: atom_id res chain seq x y z
N MET A 1 1.16 25.20 -8.23
CA MET A 1 1.60 24.38 -9.38
C MET A 1 2.67 23.44 -8.86
N ILE A 2 2.33 22.16 -8.67
CA ILE A 2 3.22 21.14 -8.08
C ILE A 2 4.08 20.57 -9.22
N PRO A 3 5.41 20.53 -9.11
CA PRO A 3 6.24 19.98 -10.18
C PRO A 3 5.99 18.46 -10.30
N PRO A 4 6.08 17.89 -11.52
CA PRO A 4 5.94 16.45 -11.69
C PRO A 4 7.08 15.74 -10.94
N LEU A 5 6.72 14.72 -10.16
CA LEU A 5 7.65 13.78 -9.54
C LEU A 5 8.28 12.89 -10.63
N ASN A 6 9.12 13.47 -11.48
CA ASN A 6 10.10 12.70 -12.25
C ASN A 6 11.19 12.27 -11.26
N ARG A 7 10.91 11.24 -10.46
CA ARG A 7 11.98 10.44 -9.87
C ARG A 7 12.70 9.78 -11.04
N TYR A 8 13.85 10.35 -11.40
CA TYR A 8 14.83 9.70 -12.24
C TYR A 8 15.25 8.42 -11.51
N VAL A 9 14.56 7.32 -11.80
CA VAL A 9 15.10 5.99 -11.50
C VAL A 9 16.22 5.82 -12.53
N PRO A 10 17.50 5.70 -12.14
CA PRO A 10 18.54 5.37 -13.10
C PRO A 10 18.06 4.14 -13.85
N ALA A 11 18.15 4.13 -15.18
CA ALA A 11 17.89 2.93 -15.95
C ALA A 11 18.89 1.87 -15.48
N LEU A 12 18.45 1.04 -14.53
CA LEU A 12 19.21 -0.12 -14.08
C LEU A 12 19.51 -0.91 -15.34
N SER A 13 20.79 -1.16 -15.57
CA SER A 13 21.20 -1.97 -16.72
C SER A 13 20.43 -3.29 -16.68
N LYS A 14 20.16 -3.91 -17.84
CA LYS A 14 19.41 -5.18 -17.93
C LYS A 14 19.90 -6.27 -16.95
N ASN A 15 21.14 -6.15 -16.47
CA ASN A 15 21.79 -7.07 -15.54
C ASN A 15 21.65 -6.69 -14.05
N GLU A 16 21.27 -5.46 -13.70
CA GLU A 16 21.10 -5.02 -12.30
C GLU A 16 19.66 -5.19 -11.80
N LEU A 17 18.67 -5.19 -12.70
CA LEU A 17 17.28 -5.52 -12.35
C LEU A 17 17.10 -7.01 -11.97
N ALA A 18 18.03 -7.86 -12.40
CA ALA A 18 17.98 -9.32 -12.27
C ALA A 18 18.46 -9.86 -10.92
N LYS A 19 18.98 -9.01 -10.02
CA LYS A 19 19.61 -9.46 -8.76
C LYS A 19 18.93 -8.97 -7.49
N THR A 20 17.73 -8.41 -7.59
CA THR A 20 16.92 -8.11 -6.41
C THR A 20 15.88 -9.21 -6.18
N VAL A 21 16.30 -10.17 -5.35
CA VAL A 21 15.49 -10.90 -4.35
C VAL A 21 14.90 -12.27 -4.69
N THR A 22 14.86 -12.77 -5.93
CA THR A 22 14.54 -14.22 -6.12
C THR A 22 15.32 -14.89 -7.24
N ASN A 23 15.72 -16.14 -7.00
CA ASN A 23 16.53 -17.00 -7.88
C ASN A 23 15.72 -17.53 -9.08
N ARG A 24 14.89 -16.68 -9.71
CA ARG A 24 13.94 -17.04 -10.78
C ARG A 24 14.20 -16.20 -12.03
N ASP A 25 14.05 -16.82 -13.20
CA ASP A 25 14.16 -16.14 -14.49
C ASP A 25 13.15 -14.99 -14.60
N ILE A 26 13.60 -13.85 -15.16
CA ILE A 26 12.74 -12.69 -15.41
C ILE A 26 11.70 -13.06 -16.46
N GLN A 27 10.43 -12.87 -16.11
CA GLN A 27 9.30 -13.02 -17.02
C GLN A 27 8.97 -11.68 -17.70
N PHE A 28 8.38 -11.74 -18.90
CA PHE A 28 7.98 -10.57 -19.67
C PHE A 28 6.50 -10.62 -20.04
N THR A 29 5.89 -9.46 -20.22
CA THR A 29 4.57 -9.29 -20.81
C THR A 29 4.63 -8.22 -21.91
N SER A 30 3.76 -8.31 -22.92
CA SER A 30 3.78 -7.40 -24.06
C SER A 30 2.58 -6.45 -24.05
N PHE A 31 2.86 -5.18 -24.37
CA PHE A 31 1.83 -4.17 -24.60
C PHE A 31 2.26 -3.27 -25.77
N ASN A 32 1.41 -3.19 -26.80
CA ASN A 32 1.66 -2.45 -28.04
C ASN A 32 2.99 -2.83 -28.73
N GLY A 33 3.25 -4.14 -28.85
CA GLY A 33 4.45 -4.66 -29.51
C GLY A 33 5.77 -4.43 -28.75
N LYS A 34 5.70 -3.92 -27.51
CA LYS A 34 6.85 -3.74 -26.64
C LYS A 34 6.75 -4.66 -25.42
N ASP A 35 7.85 -5.33 -25.10
CA ASP A 35 7.97 -6.20 -23.93
C ASP A 35 8.39 -5.41 -22.68
N TYR A 36 7.79 -5.74 -21.55
CA TYR A 36 8.06 -5.18 -20.24
C TYR A 36 8.40 -6.32 -19.25
N PRO A 37 9.50 -6.21 -18.48
CA PRO A 37 9.81 -7.20 -17.46
C PRO A 37 8.80 -7.12 -16.31
N LEU A 38 8.38 -8.28 -15.81
CA LEU A 38 7.55 -8.39 -14.62
C LEU A 38 8.43 -8.28 -13.37
N CYS A 39 8.25 -7.22 -12.59
CA CYS A 39 8.91 -7.09 -11.28
C CYS A 39 8.18 -7.94 -10.24
N PHE A 40 8.93 -8.66 -9.42
CA PHE A 40 8.39 -9.42 -8.29
C PHE A 40 8.28 -8.52 -7.05
N LEU A 41 7.06 -8.32 -6.56
CA LEU A 41 6.83 -7.76 -5.22
C LEU A 41 6.76 -8.93 -4.26
N ASP A 42 7.73 -8.99 -3.35
CA ASP A 42 7.84 -10.11 -2.42
C ASP A 42 6.71 -10.12 -1.38
N GLU A 43 6.67 -11.20 -0.61
CA GLU A 43 5.71 -11.37 0.48
C GLU A 43 5.94 -10.40 1.65
N LYS A 44 7.02 -9.60 1.63
CA LYS A 44 7.34 -8.61 2.67
C LYS A 44 6.96 -7.18 2.26
N THR A 45 6.60 -6.98 1.00
CA THR A 45 6.11 -5.68 0.51
C THR A 45 4.91 -5.24 1.37
N PRO A 46 4.98 -4.06 2.01
CA PRO A 46 3.98 -3.63 2.97
C PRO A 46 2.62 -3.35 2.31
N LEU A 47 1.55 -3.53 3.08
CA LEU A 47 0.21 -3.08 2.68
C LEU A 47 -0.05 -1.69 3.26
N LEU A 48 -0.75 -0.84 2.51
CA LEU A 48 -1.10 0.51 2.95
C LEU A 48 -2.59 0.77 2.71
N PHE A 49 -3.30 1.11 3.79
CA PHE A 49 -4.66 1.63 3.77
C PHE A 49 -4.65 3.14 4.04
N GLN A 50 -5.72 3.84 3.69
CA GLN A 50 -5.87 5.27 3.96
C GLN A 50 -7.25 5.55 4.59
N TRP A 51 -7.27 6.41 5.61
CA TRP A 51 -8.51 6.91 6.20
C TRP A 51 -8.40 8.39 6.57
N PHE A 52 -8.99 9.25 5.73
CA PHE A 52 -9.03 10.69 5.96
C PHE A 52 -10.43 11.07 6.43
N GLU A 53 -10.55 11.45 7.70
CA GLU A 53 -11.83 11.70 8.34
C GLU A 53 -12.17 13.18 8.35
N ARG A 54 -13.29 13.53 7.72
CA ARG A 54 -13.78 14.90 7.67
C ARG A 54 -14.49 15.33 8.96
N ASN A 55 -15.16 14.40 9.65
CA ASN A 55 -15.92 14.69 10.85
C ASN A 55 -15.60 13.69 11.97
N PRO A 56 -14.45 13.82 12.65
CA PRO A 56 -14.05 12.92 13.74
C PRO A 56 -15.04 12.87 14.90
N ALA A 57 -15.85 13.92 15.09
CA ALA A 57 -16.87 14.00 16.14
C ALA A 57 -17.99 12.96 16.00
N ARG A 58 -18.08 12.25 14.88
CA ARG A 58 -19.04 11.15 14.68
C ARG A 58 -18.67 9.87 15.43
N PHE A 59 -17.43 9.74 15.88
CA PHE A 59 -16.93 8.60 16.67
C PHE A 59 -16.94 8.97 18.16
N GLY A 60 -16.97 7.96 19.03
CA GLY A 60 -16.71 8.18 20.45
C GLY A 60 -15.32 8.79 20.66
N LYS A 61 -15.15 9.56 21.74
CA LYS A 61 -13.89 10.29 22.03
C LYS A 61 -12.65 9.39 22.20
N ASN A 62 -12.87 8.10 22.40
CA ASN A 62 -11.85 7.07 22.62
C ASN A 62 -12.02 5.89 21.65
N ASP A 63 -12.84 6.05 20.62
CA ASP A 63 -13.04 5.04 19.58
C ASP A 63 -12.00 5.23 18.47
N ILE A 64 -11.62 4.14 17.80
CA ILE A 64 -10.80 4.22 16.60
C ILE A 64 -11.61 4.96 15.51
N PRO A 65 -11.13 6.11 14.98
CA PRO A 65 -11.93 6.97 14.12
C PRO A 65 -11.91 6.52 12.65
N ILE A 66 -12.22 5.24 12.43
CA ILE A 66 -12.37 4.59 11.12
C ILE A 66 -13.74 3.90 11.10
N ILE A 67 -14.52 4.10 10.03
CA ILE A 67 -15.86 3.52 9.93
C ILE A 67 -15.81 1.99 10.05
N ASN A 68 -16.68 1.45 10.90
CA ASN A 68 -16.77 0.01 11.14
C ASN A 68 -18.20 -0.47 11.40
N THR A 69 -19.12 -0.16 10.49
CA THR A 69 -20.52 -0.64 10.57
C THR A 69 -20.69 -1.95 9.83
N GLU A 70 -21.84 -2.62 9.97
CA GLU A 70 -22.16 -3.84 9.19
C GLU A 70 -22.04 -3.62 7.68
N LYS A 71 -22.54 -2.48 7.19
CA LYS A 71 -22.48 -2.10 5.77
C LYS A 71 -21.07 -1.72 5.32
N ASN A 72 -20.31 -1.08 6.21
CA ASN A 72 -18.96 -0.57 5.91
C ASN A 72 -17.97 -1.00 7.01
N PRO A 73 -17.56 -2.27 7.03
CA PRO A 73 -16.70 -2.82 8.08
C PRO A 73 -15.21 -2.56 7.79
N TYR A 74 -14.82 -1.30 7.51
CA TYR A 74 -13.48 -1.00 7.00
C TYR A 74 -12.37 -1.29 8.01
N LEU A 75 -12.54 -0.88 9.27
CA LEU A 75 -11.59 -1.22 10.33
C LEU A 75 -11.46 -2.75 10.48
N ASN A 76 -12.57 -3.49 10.48
CA ASN A 76 -12.54 -4.95 10.54
C ASN A 76 -11.83 -5.57 9.33
N ASN A 77 -11.97 -5.00 8.14
CA ASN A 77 -11.27 -5.48 6.94
C ASN A 77 -9.75 -5.24 7.03
N ILE A 78 -9.32 -4.10 7.60
CA ILE A 78 -7.90 -3.83 7.85
C ILE A 78 -7.34 -4.82 8.88
N ILE A 79 -8.06 -5.07 9.98
CA ILE A 79 -7.68 -6.06 10.99
C ILE A 79 -7.58 -7.47 10.37
N LYS A 80 -8.53 -7.84 9.51
CA LYS A 80 -8.48 -9.12 8.76
C LYS A 80 -7.22 -9.20 7.90
N ALA A 81 -6.89 -8.15 7.14
CA ALA A 81 -5.67 -8.11 6.33
C ALA A 81 -4.42 -8.29 7.20
N ALA A 82 -4.32 -7.59 8.32
CA ALA A 82 -3.22 -7.73 9.27
C ALA A 82 -3.14 -9.12 9.94
N THR A 83 -4.27 -9.78 10.13
CA THR A 83 -4.34 -11.11 10.73
C THR A 83 -3.97 -12.22 9.74
N ILE A 84 -4.26 -12.03 8.45
CA ILE A 84 -3.87 -12.94 7.38
C ILE A 84 -2.37 -12.76 7.06
N GLU A 85 -1.96 -11.52 6.83
CA GLU A 85 -0.60 -11.15 6.42
C GLU A 85 0.27 -10.79 7.64
N LYS A 86 0.39 -11.72 8.59
CA LYS A 86 1.04 -11.50 9.90
C LYS A 86 2.49 -11.05 9.83
N GLU A 87 3.15 -11.36 8.72
CA GLU A 87 4.56 -11.06 8.50
C GLU A 87 4.81 -9.83 7.62
N ARG A 88 3.74 -9.13 7.21
CA ARG A 88 3.81 -7.87 6.46
C ARG A 88 3.57 -6.69 7.40
N LEU A 89 4.25 -5.59 7.12
CA LEU A 89 3.87 -4.31 7.71
C LEU A 89 2.55 -3.84 7.10
N ILE A 90 1.60 -3.47 7.96
CA ILE A 90 0.30 -2.91 7.56
C ILE A 90 0.24 -1.45 8.01
N GLY A 91 0.44 -0.54 7.06
CA GLY A 91 0.29 0.89 7.28
C GLY A 91 -1.17 1.33 7.17
N ILE A 92 -1.57 2.27 8.03
CA ILE A 92 -2.82 3.02 7.88
C ILE A 92 -2.43 4.49 7.86
N PHE A 93 -2.52 5.13 6.71
CA PHE A 93 -2.24 6.56 6.56
C PHE A 93 -3.50 7.35 6.91
N VAL A 94 -3.45 8.07 8.03
CA VAL A 94 -4.60 8.77 8.61
C VAL A 94 -4.43 10.28 8.53
N ASP A 95 -5.55 11.00 8.41
CA ASP A 95 -5.62 12.47 8.51
C ASP A 95 -7.00 12.89 9.03
N GLY A 96 -7.07 14.03 9.71
CA GLY A 96 -8.26 14.58 10.35
C GLY A 96 -7.99 15.19 11.73
N ASP A 97 -8.87 16.09 12.16
CA ASP A 97 -8.83 16.74 13.49
C ASP A 97 -9.31 15.79 14.59
N PHE A 98 -8.59 14.69 14.81
CA PHE A 98 -8.96 13.65 15.76
C PHE A 98 -8.91 14.13 17.21
N PHE A 99 -9.77 13.54 18.05
CA PHE A 99 -9.64 13.70 19.49
C PHE A 99 -8.35 13.05 20.01
N PRO A 100 -7.80 13.53 21.13
CA PRO A 100 -6.53 13.01 21.68
C PRO A 100 -6.65 11.64 22.36
N GLY A 101 -7.87 11.10 22.49
CA GLY A 101 -8.21 9.97 23.36
C GLY A 101 -8.19 8.61 22.69
#